data_AF-A0A1Y4SKP1-F1
#
_entry.id   AF-A0A1Y4SKP1-F1
#
_cell.length_a   1.000
_cell.length_b   1.000
_cell.length_c   1.000
_cell.angle_alpha   90.00
_cell.angle_beta   90.00
_cell.angle_gamma   90.00
#
_symmetry.space_group_name_H-M   'P 1'
#
loop_
_entity.id
_entity.type
_entity.pdbx_description
1 polymer ?
#
loop_
_entity_poly.entity_id
_entity_poly.type
_entity_poly.pdbx_seq_one_letter_code
_entity_poly.pdbx_strand_id
1 'polypeptide(L)'
;MSVERGIAIAIGFMMICVSIYYYFSKKPVTIYNNSNPPRIDQITNIRSYNHATSRLMLIYGIVFIFEGFMIHDKLICFFLVILTVMPGIVIVIAIYESVILKKYLKRR
;
A
#
# COMPACT_ATOMS: atom_id res chain seq x y z
N MET A 1 -24.01 9.07 -1.90
CA MET A 1 -23.17 9.19 -0.68
C MET A 1 -22.90 7.84 -0.01
N SER A 2 -23.91 7.01 0.28
CA SER A 2 -23.69 5.70 0.94
C SER A 2 -22.85 4.73 0.10
N VAL A 3 -23.01 4.77 -1.22
CA VAL A 3 -22.30 3.90 -2.17
C VAL A 3 -20.81 4.23 -2.19
N GLU A 4 -20.46 5.51 -2.34
CA GLU A 4 -19.08 5.99 -2.42
C GLU A 4 -18.31 5.70 -1.13
N ARG A 5 -18.96 5.91 0.02
CA ARG A 5 -18.43 5.51 1.34
C ARG A 5 -18.17 4.01 1.40
N GLY A 6 -19.15 3.21 0.99
CA GLY A 6 -19.03 1.75 0.95
C GLY A 6 -17.88 1.27 0.08
N ILE A 7 -17.69 1.89 -1.09
CA ILE A 7 -16.58 1.59 -2.00
C ILE A 7 -15.23 1.90 -1.36
N ALA A 8 -15.05 3.09 -0.76
CA ALA A 8 -13.79 3.45 -0.11
C ALA A 8 -13.43 2.48 1.04
N ILE A 9 -14.41 2.14 1.88
CA ILE A 9 -14.22 1.17 2.98
C ILE A 9 -13.88 -0.22 2.42
N ALA A 10 -14.55 -0.68 1.37
CA ALA A 10 -14.29 -1.96 0.74
C ALA A 10 -12.86 -2.05 0.15
N ILE A 11 -12.40 -0.98 -0.50
CA ILE A 11 -11.01 -0.87 -0.98
C ILE A 11 -10.05 -0.94 0.20
N GLY A 12 -10.32 -0.22 1.28
CA GLY A 12 -9.51 -0.26 2.49
C GLY A 12 -9.37 -1.67 3.07
N PHE A 13 -10.47 -2.43 3.16
CA PHE A 13 -10.43 -3.84 3.57
C PHE A 13 -9.65 -4.72 2.60
N MET A 14 -9.79 -4.51 1.29
CA MET A 14 -9.01 -5.23 0.29
C MET A 14 -7.50 -5.01 0.49
N MET A 15 -7.08 -3.77 0.78
CA MET A 15 -5.68 -3.45 1.07
C MET A 15 -5.19 -4.08 2.38
N ILE A 16 -6.05 -4.21 3.39
CA ILE A 16 -5.74 -4.96 4.62
C ILE A 16 -5.53 -6.45 4.31
N CYS A 17 -6.37 -7.06 3.47
CA CYS A 17 -6.16 -8.45 3.04
C CYS A 17 -4.82 -8.62 2.29
N VAL A 18 -4.46 -7.68 1.42
CA VAL A 18 -3.16 -7.67 0.74
C VAL A 18 -2.01 -7.54 1.75
N SER A 19 -2.14 -6.66 2.74
CA SER A 19 -1.16 -6.53 3.82
C SER A 19 -0.96 -7.83 4.60
N ILE A 20 -2.04 -8.51 4.97
CA ILE A 20 -1.97 -9.81 5.66
C ILE A 20 -1.24 -10.83 4.79
N TYR A 21 -1.59 -10.90 3.50
CA TYR A 21 -0.89 -11.76 2.54
C TYR A 21 0.62 -11.43 2.47
N TYR A 22 0.99 -10.16 2.40
CA TYR A 22 2.39 -9.73 2.39
C TYR A 22 3.13 -10.15 3.65
N TYR A 23 2.51 -9.98 4.82
CA TYR A 23 3.12 -10.33 6.11
C TYR A 23 3.47 -11.82 6.19
N PHE A 24 2.60 -12.70 5.71
CA PHE A 24 2.81 -14.16 5.74
C PHE A 24 3.59 -14.71 4.53
N SER A 25 3.84 -13.90 3.51
CA SER A 25 4.55 -14.36 2.31
C SER A 25 5.99 -14.74 2.63
N LYS A 26 6.41 -15.90 2.09
CA LYS A 26 7.81 -16.35 2.11
C LYS A 26 8.60 -15.88 0.89
N LYS A 27 7.90 -15.39 -0.14
CA LYS A 27 8.50 -14.84 -1.37
C LYS A 27 8.52 -13.31 -1.26
N PRO A 28 9.51 -12.64 -1.88
CA PRO A 28 9.53 -11.19 -1.92
C PRO A 28 8.29 -10.68 -2.64
N VAL A 29 7.54 -9.84 -1.94
CA VAL A 29 6.35 -9.18 -2.48
C VAL A 29 6.73 -7.83 -3.08
N THR A 30 6.03 -7.40 -4.12
CA THR A 30 6.21 -6.07 -4.72
C THR A 30 4.87 -5.36 -4.80
N ILE A 31 4.89 -4.04 -4.62
CA ILE A 31 3.67 -3.20 -4.63
C ILE A 31 3.17 -2.96 -6.06
N TYR A 32 4.08 -3.00 -7.03
CA TYR A 32 3.77 -2.80 -8.44
C TYR A 32 4.53 -3.81 -9.30
N ASN A 33 4.08 -3.96 -10.55
CA ASN A 33 4.70 -4.86 -11.51
C ASN A 33 5.91 -4.18 -12.15
N ASN A 34 7.08 -4.30 -11.52
CA ASN A 34 8.33 -3.80 -12.07
C ASN A 34 8.83 -4.76 -13.17
N SER A 35 9.48 -4.23 -14.21
CA SER A 35 10.15 -5.03 -15.26
C SER A 35 11.23 -5.93 -14.68
N ASN A 36 11.83 -5.53 -13.56
CA ASN A 36 12.82 -6.30 -12.81
C ASN A 36 12.47 -6.29 -11.31
N PRO A 37 11.54 -7.15 -10.84
CA PRO A 37 11.21 -7.22 -9.42
C PRO A 37 12.44 -7.70 -8.62
N PRO A 38 12.61 -7.23 -7.37
CA PRO A 38 13.69 -7.67 -6.49
C PRO A 38 13.68 -9.20 -6.35
N ARG A 39 14.78 -9.84 -6.73
CA ARG A 39 14.92 -11.29 -6.61
C ARG A 39 15.25 -11.68 -5.17
N ILE A 40 14.96 -12.93 -4.82
CA ILE A 40 15.20 -13.50 -3.48
C ILE A 40 16.66 -13.29 -3.02
N ASP A 41 17.62 -13.48 -3.92
CA ASP A 41 19.05 -13.35 -3.69
C ASP A 41 19.51 -11.90 -3.42
N GLN A 42 18.74 -10.92 -3.88
CA GLN A 42 19.05 -9.49 -3.80
C GLN A 42 18.54 -8.85 -2.50
N ILE A 43 17.73 -9.56 -1.72
CA ILE A 43 17.18 -9.04 -0.46
C ILE A 43 17.97 -9.59 0.73
N THR A 44 18.32 -8.71 1.66
CA THR A 44 19.07 -9.05 2.88
C THR A 44 18.27 -9.95 3.81
N ASN A 45 17.00 -9.62 4.07
CA ASN A 45 16.08 -10.38 4.89
C ASN A 45 14.65 -10.28 4.35
N ILE A 46 14.15 -11.38 3.77
CA ILE A 46 12.83 -11.44 3.13
C ILE A 46 11.71 -11.18 4.12
N ARG A 47 11.79 -11.75 5.34
CA ARG A 47 10.74 -11.59 6.36
C ARG A 47 10.62 -10.12 6.79
N SER A 48 11.75 -9.47 7.10
CA SER A 48 11.75 -8.07 7.52
C SER A 48 11.32 -7.13 6.39
N TYR A 49 11.72 -7.42 5.14
CA TYR A 49 11.28 -6.70 3.95
C TYR A 49 9.77 -6.82 3.73
N ASN A 50 9.23 -8.04 3.79
CA ASN A 50 7.81 -8.31 3.63
C ASN A 50 6.98 -7.68 4.76
N HIS A 51 7.45 -7.72 6.01
CA HIS A 51 6.80 -7.04 7.14
C HIS A 51 6.80 -5.51 7.00
N ALA A 52 7.87 -4.93 6.46
CA ALA A 52 7.91 -3.48 6.20
C ALA A 52 6.91 -3.11 5.09
N THR A 53 6.86 -3.91 4.03
CA THR A 53 5.93 -3.72 2.90
C THR A 53 4.48 -3.92 3.32
N SER A 54 4.19 -4.92 4.18
CA SER A 54 2.85 -5.15 4.71
C SER A 54 2.38 -4.00 5.59
N ARG A 55 3.24 -3.47 6.46
CA ARG A 55 2.91 -2.29 7.28
C ARG A 55 2.56 -1.08 6.43
N LEU A 56 3.26 -0.86 5.32
CA LEU A 56 2.95 0.23 4.40
C LEU A 56 1.56 0.05 3.76
N MET A 57 1.24 -1.15 3.27
CA MET A 57 -0.09 -1.47 2.73
C MET A 57 -1.20 -1.39 3.79
N LEU A 58 -0.91 -1.80 5.02
CA LEU A 58 -1.85 -1.71 6.15
C LEU A 58 -2.25 -0.27 6.41
N ILE A 59 -1.24 0.62 6.52
CA ILE A 59 -1.47 2.06 6.74
C ILE A 59 -2.30 2.62 5.59
N TYR A 60 -1.96 2.27 4.35
CA TYR A 60 -2.71 2.76 3.20
C TYR A 60 -4.17 2.27 3.19
N GLY A 61 -4.43 1.02 3.57
CA GLY A 61 -5.79 0.50 3.75
C GLY A 61 -6.57 1.22 4.86
N ILE A 62 -5.92 1.53 5.99
CA ILE A 62 -6.53 2.30 7.09
C ILE A 62 -6.92 3.71 6.62
N VAL A 63 -6.10 4.36 5.80
CA VAL A 63 -6.40 5.68 5.21
C VAL A 63 -7.68 5.62 4.37
N PHE A 64 -7.84 4.62 3.51
CA PHE A 64 -9.08 4.44 2.74
C PHE A 64 -10.33 4.21 3.60
N ILE A 65 -10.20 3.42 4.68
CA ILE A 65 -11.31 3.22 5.63
C ILE A 65 -11.69 4.55 6.28
N PHE A 66 -10.70 5.30 6.75
CA PHE A 66 -10.91 6.61 7.38
C PHE A 66 -11.61 7.59 6.42
N GLU A 67 -11.18 7.63 5.16
CA GLU A 67 -11.83 8.45 4.13
C GLU A 67 -13.28 8.06 3.89
N GLY A 68 -13.58 6.77 3.81
CA GLY A 68 -14.95 6.28 3.68
C GLY A 68 -15.87 6.74 4.83
N PHE A 69 -15.32 6.96 6.02
CA PHE A 69 -16.08 7.56 7.13
C PHE A 69 -16.25 9.08 6.99
N MET A 70 -15.26 9.79 6.44
CA MET A 70 -15.27 11.26 6.26
C MET A 70 -16.10 11.74 5.05
N ILE A 71 -16.43 10.86 4.11
CA ILE A 71 -17.23 11.21 2.92
C ILE A 71 -18.69 11.49 3.34
N HIS A 72 -19.09 12.77 3.35
CA HIS A 72 -20.44 13.23 3.72
C HIS A 72 -21.20 13.93 2.59
N ASP A 73 -20.49 14.53 1.64
CA ASP A 73 -21.04 15.06 0.39
C ASP A 73 -20.16 14.74 -0.84
N LYS A 74 -20.66 15.05 -2.04
CA LYS A 74 -20.00 14.74 -3.32
C LYS A 74 -18.70 15.53 -3.52
N LEU A 75 -18.61 16.74 -2.99
CA LEU A 75 -17.46 17.62 -3.13
C LEU A 75 -16.31 17.11 -2.25
N ILE A 76 -16.58 16.73 -1.01
CA ILE A 76 -15.62 16.05 -0.13
C ILE A 76 -15.15 14.73 -0.76
N CYS A 77 -16.08 13.94 -1.31
CA CYS A 77 -15.73 12.71 -2.03
C CYS A 77 -14.74 12.97 -3.17
N PHE A 78 -14.99 14.01 -3.99
CA PHE A 78 -14.12 14.36 -5.11
C PHE A 78 -12.71 14.73 -4.65
N PHE A 79 -12.58 15.58 -3.62
CA PHE A 79 -11.27 15.99 -3.11
C PHE A 79 -10.50 14.81 -2.49
N LEU A 80 -11.15 13.98 -1.68
CA LEU A 80 -10.50 12.81 -1.07
C LEU A 80 -10.05 11.80 -2.11
N VAL A 81 -10.90 11.45 -3.08
CA VAL A 81 -10.55 10.49 -4.13
C VAL A 81 -9.38 11.00 -4.98
N ILE A 82 -9.37 12.27 -5.35
CA ILE A 82 -8.26 12.87 -6.13
C ILE A 82 -6.96 12.86 -5.35
N LEU A 83 -7.00 13.16 -4.04
CA LEU A 83 -5.81 13.23 -3.22
C LEU A 83 -5.26 11.85 -2.85
N THR A 84 -6.12 10.86 -2.67
CA THR A 84 -5.71 9.58 -2.09
C THR A 84 -5.42 8.54 -3.16
N VAL A 85 -6.20 8.48 -4.22
CA VAL A 85 -6.00 7.42 -5.23
C VAL A 85 -4.70 7.65 -6.01
N MET A 86 -4.48 8.87 -6.53
CA MET A 86 -3.35 9.15 -7.42
C MET A 86 -2.10 9.66 -6.66
N PRO A 87 -2.15 10.74 -5.87
CA PRO A 87 -1.02 11.14 -5.04
C PRO A 87 -0.70 10.11 -3.96
N GLY A 88 -1.70 9.48 -3.35
CA GLY A 88 -1.48 8.47 -2.31
C GLY A 88 -0.69 7.26 -2.81
N ILE A 89 -1.02 6.70 -3.99
CA ILE A 89 -0.22 5.60 -4.55
C ILE A 89 1.20 6.04 -4.91
N VAL A 90 1.40 7.27 -5.39
CA VAL A 90 2.75 7.82 -5.67
C VAL A 90 3.56 7.92 -4.40
N ILE A 91 2.97 8.41 -3.30
CA ILE A 91 3.62 8.47 -1.98
C ILE A 91 3.99 7.06 -1.50
N VAL A 92 3.07 6.10 -1.62
CA VAL A 92 3.32 4.70 -1.24
C VAL A 92 4.49 4.12 -2.04
N ILE A 93 4.52 4.31 -3.36
CA ILE A 93 5.63 3.85 -4.21
C ILE A 93 6.93 4.57 -3.82
N ALA A 94 6.89 5.89 -3.60
CA ALA A 94 8.07 6.66 -3.19
C ALA A 94 8.65 6.17 -1.86
N ILE A 95 7.81 5.89 -0.85
CA ILE A 95 8.24 5.32 0.44
C ILE A 95 8.83 3.92 0.23
N TYR A 96 8.19 3.10 -0.59
CA TYR A 96 8.67 1.76 -0.89
C TYR A 96 10.05 1.77 -1.56
N GLU A 97 10.27 2.58 -2.59
CA GLU A 97 11.55 2.73 -3.28
C GLU A 97 12.63 3.32 -2.36
N SER A 98 12.34 4.47 -1.76
CA SER A 98 13.34 5.28 -1.05
C SER A 98 13.69 4.75 0.34
N VAL A 99 12.76 4.04 1.00
CA VAL A 99 12.94 3.56 2.37
C VAL A 99 13.07 2.04 2.41
N ILE A 100 12.10 1.31 1.86
CA ILE A 100 12.05 -0.16 1.99
C ILE A 100 13.12 -0.78 1.09
N LEU A 101 13.08 -0.54 -0.21
CA LEU A 101 14.04 -1.10 -1.15
C LEU A 101 15.46 -0.66 -0.82
N LYS A 102 15.70 0.62 -0.57
CA LYS A 102 17.02 1.12 -0.17
C LYS A 102 17.58 0.47 1.10
N LYS A 103 16.72 0.06 2.03
CA LYS A 103 17.13 -0.59 3.30
C LYS A 103 17.38 -2.09 3.15
N TYR A 104 16.59 -2.78 2.32
CA TYR A 104 16.59 -4.24 2.26
C TYR A 104 17.25 -4.82 1.02
N LEU A 105 17.44 -4.06 -0.05
CA LEU A 105 18.30 -4.48 -1.16
C LEU A 105 19.76 -4.53 -0.71
N LYS A 106 20.43 -5.64 -1.03
CA LYS A 106 21.89 -5.71 -0.93
C LYS A 106 22.49 -4.66 -1.86
N ARG A 107 23.33 -3.78 -1.31
CA ARG A 107 24.19 -2.94 -2.16
C ARG A 107 25.13 -3.88 -2.91
N ARG A 108 25.11 -3.81 -4.24
CA ARG A 108 26.16 -4.44 -5.05
C ARG A 108 27.48 -3.72 -4.81
#